data_AF-A0A2H9LVX5-F1
#
_entry.id   AF-A0A2H9LVX5-F1
#
_cell.length_a   1.000
_cell.length_b   1.000
_cell.length_c   1.000
_cell.angle_alpha   90.00
_cell.angle_beta   90.00
_cell.angle_gamma   90.00
#
_symmetry.space_group_name_H-M   'P 1'
#
loop_
_entity.id
_entity.type
_entity.pdbx_description
1 polymer ?
#
loop_
_entity_poly.entity_id
_entity_poly.type
_entity_poly.pdbx_seq_one_letter_code
_entity_poly.pdbx_strand_id
1 'polypeptide(L)' 'MRSHEEIKNFAKLRGLKPHQEEKRYLQCAILAILYRTVGESLVFKGGTALFLLHGLDRFSEDLDFTAIQKVSW' A
#
# COMPACT_ATOMS: atom_id res chain seq x y z
N MET A 1 13.60 1.58 7.93
CA MET A 1 12.45 2.12 8.69
C MET A 1 12.59 3.64 8.68
N ARG A 2 11.51 4.39 8.42
CA ARG A 2 11.57 5.86 8.47
C ARG A 2 11.59 6.35 9.92
N SER A 3 12.25 7.46 10.18
CA SER A 3 12.21 8.14 11.48
C SER A 3 10.82 8.71 11.76
N HIS A 4 10.52 8.93 13.04
CA HIS A 4 9.26 9.53 13.48
C HIS A 4 9.01 10.91 12.86
N GLU A 5 10.07 11.70 12.69
CA GLU A 5 9.99 13.03 12.09
C GLU A 5 9.68 12.97 10.59
N GLU A 6 10.30 12.04 9.87
CA GLU A 6 9.96 11.80 8.46
C GLU A 6 8.50 11.37 8.31
N ILE A 7 8.00 10.48 9.16
CA ILE A 7 6.60 10.03 9.13
C ILE A 7 5.65 11.22 9.30
N LYS A 8 5.90 12.09 10.30
CA LYS A 8 5.08 13.29 10.51
C LYS A 8 5.10 14.23 9.30
N ASN A 9 6.28 14.44 8.71
CA ASN A 9 6.44 15.29 7.54
C ASN A 9 5.68 14.75 6.32
N PHE A 10 5.83 13.46 6.01
CA PHE A 10 5.09 12.83 4.91
C PHE A 10 3.59 12.78 5.16
N ALA A 11 3.17 12.50 6.40
CA ALA A 11 1.76 12.52 6.78
C ALA A 11 1.14 13.90 6.51
N LYS A 12 1.82 14.98 6.93
CA LYS A 12 1.38 16.35 6.65
C LYS A 12 1.31 16.65 5.16
N LEU A 13 2.34 16.30 4.38
CA LEU A 13 2.38 16.52 2.93
C LEU A 13 1.24 15.80 2.18
N ARG A 14 0.77 14.67 2.71
CA ARG A 14 -0.26 13.83 2.07
C ARG A 14 -1.65 14.01 2.67
N GLY A 15 -1.82 14.89 3.66
CA GLY A 15 -3.10 15.05 4.37
C GLY A 15 -3.52 13.82 5.18
N LEU A 16 -2.55 13.02 5.65
CA LEU A 16 -2.78 11.82 6.44
C LEU A 16 -2.47 12.04 7.92
N LYS A 17 -3.03 11.20 8.79
CA LYS A 17 -2.57 11.06 10.17
C LYS A 17 -1.23 10.31 10.21
N PRO A 18 -0.33 10.55 11.18
CA PRO A 18 0.96 9.87 11.25
C PRO A 18 0.88 8.33 11.16
N HIS A 19 -0.05 7.71 11.90
CA HIS A 19 -0.24 6.25 11.85
C HIS A 19 -0.75 5.75 10.48
N GLN A 20 -1.45 6.58 9.70
CA GLN A 20 -1.89 6.23 8.35
C GLN A 20 -0.71 6.27 7.37
N GLU A 21 0.22 7.22 7.52
CA GLU A 21 1.44 7.25 6.72
C GLU A 21 2.38 6.08 7.03
N GLU A 22 2.45 5.66 8.30
CA GLU A 22 3.15 4.42 8.69
C GLU A 22 2.57 3.19 8.00
N LYS A 23 1.24 3.00 8.10
CA LYS A 23 0.54 1.91 7.44
C LYS A 23 0.69 1.97 5.91
N ARG A 24 0.57 3.16 5.31
CA ARG A 24 0.79 3.36 3.87
C ARG A 24 2.19 2.95 3.44
N TYR A 25 3.21 3.31 4.22
CA TYR A 25 4.59 2.91 3.96
C TYR A 25 4.73 1.37 3.99
N LEU A 26 4.15 0.71 5.00
CA LEU A 26 4.16 -0.75 5.10
C LEU A 26 3.38 -1.41 3.94
N GLN A 27 2.21 -0.90 3.57
CA GLN A 27 1.44 -1.38 2.41
C GLN A 27 2.27 -1.31 1.12
N CYS A 28 2.93 -0.17 0.85
CA CYS A 28 3.81 -0.04 -0.30
C CYS A 28 4.99 -1.02 -0.25
N ALA A 29 5.59 -1.24 0.93
CA ALA A 29 6.69 -2.19 1.09
C ALA A 29 6.22 -3.64 0.84
N ILE A 30 5.07 -4.03 1.38
CA ILE A 30 4.45 -5.35 1.16
C ILE A 30 4.15 -5.56 -0.32
N LEU A 31 3.54 -4.57 -0.98
CA LEU A 31 3.26 -4.62 -2.41
C LEU A 31 4.56 -4.79 -3.22
N ALA A 32 5.62 -4.04 -2.89
CA ALA A 32 6.90 -4.15 -3.57
C ALA A 32 7.55 -5.55 -3.41
N ILE A 33 7.36 -6.20 -2.26
CA ILE A 33 7.84 -7.57 -2.02
C ILE A 33 6.99 -8.58 -2.79
N LEU A 34 5.66 -8.54 -2.64
CA LEU A 34 4.73 -9.46 -3.31
C LEU A 34 4.90 -9.41 -4.84
N TYR A 35 5.02 -8.22 -5.41
CA TYR A 35 5.16 -8.08 -6.86
C TYR A 35 6.54 -8.49 -7.40
N ARG A 36 7.56 -8.63 -6.53
CA ARG A 36 8.85 -9.21 -6.91
C ARG A 36 8.84 -10.74 -6.94
N THR A 37 7.99 -11.38 -6.15
CA THR A 37 7.97 -12.84 -6.00
C THR A 37 6.84 -13.49 -6.80
N VAL A 38 5.63 -12.95 -6.70
CA VAL A 38 4.40 -13.57 -7.23
C VAL A 38 3.53 -12.60 -8.03
N GLY A 39 4.10 -11.45 -8.43
CA GLY A 39 3.36 -10.35 -9.06
C GLY A 39 2.61 -10.70 -10.33
N GLU A 40 3.17 -11.57 -11.16
CA GLU A 40 2.52 -12.03 -12.39
C GLU A 40 1.26 -12.86 -12.13
N SER A 41 1.11 -13.39 -10.90
CA SER A 41 -0.05 -14.20 -10.52
C SER A 41 -1.16 -13.41 -9.84
N LEU A 42 -0.93 -12.14 -9.51
CA LEU A 42 -1.81 -11.34 -8.65
C LEU A 42 -2.23 -10.02 -9.31
N VAL A 43 -3.53 -9.77 -9.34
CA VAL A 43 -4.10 -8.45 -9.64
C VAL A 43 -4.46 -7.74 -8.35
N PHE A 44 -3.78 -6.62 -8.06
CA PHE A 44 -4.08 -5.74 -6.94
C PHE A 44 -5.33 -4.90 -7.23
N LYS A 45 -6.27 -4.86 -6.29
CA LYS A 45 -7.55 -4.17 -6.44
C LYS A 45 -8.03 -3.59 -5.11
N GLY A 46 -9.29 -3.15 -5.08
CA GLY A 46 -9.95 -2.70 -3.86
C GLY A 46 -9.63 -1.28 -3.44
N GLY A 47 -10.02 -0.93 -2.21
CA GLY A 47 -9.95 0.45 -1.71
C GLY A 47 -8.52 1.00 -1.64
N THR A 48 -7.55 0.15 -1.30
CA THR A 48 -6.15 0.57 -1.20
C THR A 48 -5.49 0.74 -2.56
N ALA A 49 -5.89 -0.04 -3.58
CA ALA A 49 -5.48 0.22 -4.96
C ALA A 49 -6.02 1.57 -5.45
N LEU A 50 -7.29 1.87 -5.17
CA LEU A 50 -7.89 3.16 -5.51
C LEU A 50 -7.21 4.33 -4.77
N PHE A 51 -6.89 4.15 -3.49
CA PHE A 51 -6.17 5.15 -2.69
C PHE A 51 -4.75 5.42 -3.19
N LEU A 52 -3.97 4.37 -3.47
CA LEU A 52 -2.58 4.52 -3.86
C LEU A 52 -2.40 4.95 -5.33
N LEU A 53 -3.28 4.50 -6.23
CA LEU A 53 -3.04 4.59 -7.68
C LEU A 53 -4.09 5.43 -8.43
N HIS A 54 -5.26 5.67 -7.84
CA HIS A 54 -6.38 6.33 -8.53
C HIS A 54 -6.97 7.54 -7.80
N GLY A 55 -6.33 8.00 -6.71
CA GLY A 55 -6.68 9.26 -6.05
C GLY A 55 -7.94 9.21 -5.17
N LEU A 56 -8.32 8.03 -4.65
CA LEU A 56 -9.38 7.95 -3.65
C LEU A 56 -9.05 8.85 -2.44
N ASP A 57 -10.01 9.65 -2.00
CA ASP A 57 -9.86 10.71 -0.98
C ASP A 57 -10.03 10.23 0.47
N ARG A 58 -10.05 8.90 0.68
CA ARG A 58 -10.06 8.28 2.00
C ARG A 58 -8.95 7.25 2.13
N PHE A 59 -8.40 7.15 3.33
CA PHE A 59 -7.46 6.09 3.66
C PHE A 59 -8.14 4.72 3.61
N SER A 60 -7.42 3.71 3.15
CA SER A 60 -7.87 2.32 3.09
C SER A 60 -6.76 1.42 3.59
N GLU A 61 -7.11 0.42 4.40
CA GLU A 61 -6.15 -0.39 5.14
C GLU A 61 -5.90 -1.76 4.49
N ASP A 62 -6.93 -2.35 3.89
CA ASP A 62 -6.88 -3.72 3.39
C ASP A 62 -6.18 -3.81 2.03
N LEU A 63 -5.34 -4.83 1.84
CA LEU A 63 -4.75 -5.14 0.54
C LEU A 63 -5.55 -6.25 -0.13
N ASP A 64 -6.38 -5.90 -1.10
CA ASP A 64 -7.21 -6.85 -1.84
C ASP A 64 -6.53 -7.32 -3.11
N PHE A 65 -6.53 -8.63 -3.35
CA PHE A 65 -5.97 -9.23 -4.56
C PHE A 65 -6.95 -10.18 -5.23
N THR A 66 -6.73 -10.43 -6.52
CA THR A 66 -7.34 -11.55 -7.25
C THR A 66 -6.22 -12.34 -7.91
N ALA A 67 -6.13 -13.63 -7.57
CA ALA A 67 -5.20 -14.52 -8.22
C ALA A 67 -5.72 -14.87 -9.63
N ILE A 68 -4.91 -14.63 -10.65
CA ILE A 68 -5.24 -14.93 -12.06
C ILE A 68 -4.62 -16.25 -12.54
N GLN A 69 -3.73 -16.81 -11.75
CA GLN A 69 -3.14 -18.14 -11.90
C GLN A 69 -2.77 -18.67 -10.51
N LYS A 70 -2.29 -19.92 -10.45
CA LYS A 70 -1.82 -20.51 -9.19
C LYS A 70 -0.63 -19.71 -8.64
N VAL A 71 -0.75 -19.22 -7.41
CA VAL A 71 0.33 -18.53 -6.70
C VAL A 71 1.31 -19.57 -6.16
N SER A 72 2.58 -19.44 -6.52
CA SER A 72 3.68 -20.28 -6.04
C SER A 72 4.69 -19.39 -5.31
N TRP A 73 4.97 -19.69 -4.04
CA TRP A 73 5.82 -18.88 -3.15
C TRP A 73 7.31 -19.18 -3.31
#